data_AF-A0A831XXN2-F1
#
_entry.id   AF-A0A831XXN2-F1
#
_cell.length_a   1.000
_cell.length_b   1.000
_cell.length_c   1.000
_cell.angle_alpha   90.00
_cell.angle_beta   90.00
_cell.angle_gamma   90.00
#
_symmetry.space_group_name_H-M   'P 1'
#
loop_
_entity.id
_entity.type
_entity.pdbx_description
1 polymer ?
#
loop_
_entity_poly.entity_id
_entity_poly.type
_entity_poly.pdbx_seq_one_letter_code
_entity_poly.pdbx_strand_id
1 'polypeptide(L)'
;MFFVDMFSYAVEFTGMAVGAALLGLPEATLVALYVATLLIVVGRRYREIERYVLPVSLLTPLAFIAEAAVRGWDPSAPLFYASANNQFFFLVAANVGAVVMPFMLFYQASATSRKYALVDSGDRAKASWTSRETLAGAIASQILMSAIMVASTGLDGVDPLSPRQLGSALHRVAGPYSPYIFGIGLLAASFLAYIVIALASSWGAVEALGLRGWSARDLVYALEPLPALIAVLLVPSGSAAYVALELMALSPLVLAVPGVLLGLLAMDRDLMGDLALGGAYRRAYWAALFLLALSGVVALIY
;
A
#
# COMPACT_ATOMS: atom_id res chain seq x y z
N MET A 1 -14.62 7.28 2.50
CA MET A 1 -14.34 5.87 2.79
C MET A 1 -14.50 5.07 1.51
N PHE A 2 -15.70 4.63 1.12
CA PHE A 2 -15.95 3.89 -0.13
C PHE A 2 -15.15 4.30 -1.38
N PHE A 3 -15.17 5.58 -1.77
CA PHE A 3 -14.40 6.05 -2.94
C PHE A 3 -12.88 5.90 -2.78
N VAL A 4 -12.39 6.15 -1.56
CA VAL A 4 -10.98 6.07 -1.17
C VAL A 4 -10.51 4.61 -1.14
N ASP A 5 -11.36 3.71 -0.64
CA ASP A 5 -11.07 2.28 -0.59
C ASP A 5 -11.17 1.64 -1.98
N MET A 6 -12.11 2.08 -2.83
CA MET A 6 -12.20 1.69 -4.24
C MET A 6 -10.89 1.95 -4.99
N PHE A 7 -10.29 3.11 -4.75
CA PHE A 7 -9.00 3.46 -5.32
C PHE A 7 -7.89 2.50 -4.87
N SER A 8 -7.86 2.20 -3.57
CA SER A 8 -6.89 1.28 -2.97
C SER A 8 -7.07 -0.15 -3.51
N TYR A 9 -8.31 -0.62 -3.68
CA TYR A 9 -8.61 -1.91 -4.32
C TYR A 9 -8.13 -1.95 -5.77
N ALA A 10 -8.30 -0.87 -6.53
CA ALA A 10 -7.83 -0.82 -7.91
C ALA A 10 -6.31 -0.96 -8.00
N VAL A 11 -5.56 -0.31 -7.10
CA VAL A 11 -4.09 -0.48 -7.00
C VAL A 11 -3.75 -1.95 -6.74
N GLU A 12 -4.38 -2.59 -5.75
CA GLU A 12 -4.04 -3.97 -5.40
C GLU A 12 -4.47 -4.99 -6.46
N PHE A 13 -5.64 -4.83 -7.07
CA PHE A 13 -6.04 -5.71 -8.18
C PHE A 13 -5.12 -5.52 -9.39
N THR A 14 -4.66 -4.31 -9.65
CA THR A 14 -3.69 -4.07 -10.73
C THR A 14 -2.33 -4.70 -10.40
N GLY A 15 -1.88 -4.64 -9.13
CA GLY A 15 -0.70 -5.37 -8.66
C GLY A 15 -0.84 -6.89 -8.84
N MET A 16 -2.00 -7.45 -8.50
CA MET A 16 -2.31 -8.86 -8.76
C MET A 16 -2.30 -9.19 -10.26
N ALA A 17 -2.84 -8.32 -11.12
CA ALA A 17 -2.81 -8.51 -12.57
C ALA A 17 -1.39 -8.53 -13.12
N VAL A 18 -0.54 -7.60 -12.67
CA VAL A 18 0.88 -7.54 -13.03
C VAL A 18 1.62 -8.80 -12.57
N GLY A 19 1.39 -9.24 -11.32
CA GLY A 19 1.98 -10.47 -10.78
C GLY A 19 1.50 -11.72 -11.52
N ALA A 20 0.22 -11.83 -11.86
CA ALA A 20 -0.35 -12.93 -12.63
C ALA A 20 0.23 -12.99 -14.05
N ALA A 21 0.30 -11.84 -14.73
CA ALA A 21 0.86 -11.74 -16.08
C ALA A 21 2.33 -12.15 -16.14
N LEU A 22 3.13 -11.83 -15.10
CA LEU A 22 4.51 -12.28 -14.96
C LEU A 22 4.66 -13.79 -14.89
N LEU A 23 3.69 -14.47 -14.27
CA LEU A 23 3.64 -15.92 -14.12
C LEU A 23 3.00 -16.62 -15.34
N GLY A 24 2.54 -15.86 -16.33
CA GLY A 24 1.80 -16.40 -17.48
C GLY A 24 0.40 -16.90 -17.10
N LEU A 25 -0.15 -16.41 -15.99
CA LEU A 25 -1.49 -16.77 -15.52
C LEU A 25 -2.55 -15.88 -16.19
N PRO A 26 -3.75 -16.44 -16.48
CA PRO A 26 -4.83 -15.67 -17.09
C PRO A 26 -5.47 -14.68 -16.10
N GLU A 27 -6.18 -13.67 -16.61
CA GLU A 27 -6.91 -12.67 -15.79
C GLU A 27 -7.96 -13.31 -14.86
N ALA A 28 -8.45 -14.51 -15.21
CA ALA A 28 -9.32 -15.32 -14.36
C ALA A 28 -8.71 -15.61 -12.96
N THR A 29 -7.39 -15.51 -12.81
CA THR A 29 -6.72 -15.59 -11.50
C THR A 29 -7.21 -14.52 -10.53
N LEU A 30 -7.49 -13.30 -10.97
CA LEU A 30 -8.00 -12.24 -10.09
C LEU A 30 -9.38 -12.61 -9.55
N VAL A 31 -10.26 -13.11 -10.43
CA VAL A 31 -11.60 -13.59 -10.06
C VAL A 31 -11.49 -14.76 -9.09
N ALA A 32 -10.60 -15.72 -9.35
CA ALA A 32 -10.39 -16.86 -8.46
C ALA A 32 -9.90 -16.44 -7.07
N LEU A 33 -8.96 -15.49 -7.00
CA LEU A 33 -8.45 -14.95 -5.73
C LEU A 33 -9.54 -14.16 -4.99
N TYR A 34 -10.32 -13.35 -5.68
CA TYR A 34 -11.47 -12.66 -5.09
C TYR A 34 -12.52 -13.65 -4.57
N VAL A 35 -12.88 -14.68 -5.32
CA VAL A 35 -13.80 -15.73 -4.83
C VAL A 35 -13.21 -16.46 -3.63
N ALA A 36 -11.89 -16.71 -3.62
CA ALA A 36 -11.23 -17.31 -2.48
C ALA A 36 -11.40 -16.44 -1.21
N THR A 37 -11.28 -15.11 -1.29
CA THR A 37 -11.51 -14.25 -0.11
C THR A 37 -12.94 -14.31 0.40
N LEU A 38 -13.94 -14.44 -0.48
CA LEU A 38 -15.33 -14.64 -0.06
C LEU A 38 -15.51 -15.93 0.76
N LEU A 39 -14.89 -17.03 0.32
CA LEU A 39 -14.91 -18.30 1.07
C LEU A 39 -14.22 -18.17 2.44
N ILE A 40 -13.16 -17.37 2.49
CA ILE A 40 -12.40 -17.10 3.72
C ILE A 40 -13.23 -16.31 4.73
N VAL A 41 -13.97 -15.32 4.24
CA VAL A 41 -14.88 -14.49 5.04
C VAL A 41 -15.97 -15.35 5.66
N VAL A 42 -16.65 -16.16 4.84
CA VAL A 42 -17.69 -17.09 5.30
C VAL A 42 -17.12 -18.11 6.30
N GLY A 43 -15.94 -18.66 6.03
CA GLY A 43 -15.27 -19.60 6.92
C GLY A 43 -14.63 -18.99 8.17
N ARG A 44 -14.55 -17.65 8.26
CA ARG A 44 -13.86 -16.88 9.30
C ARG A 44 -12.38 -17.25 9.50
N ARG A 45 -11.71 -17.69 8.43
CA ARG A 45 -10.34 -18.22 8.47
C ARG A 45 -9.25 -17.18 8.19
N TYR A 46 -9.52 -15.91 8.48
CA TYR A 46 -8.58 -14.80 8.17
C TYR A 46 -7.15 -15.03 8.69
N ARG A 47 -7.02 -15.47 9.94
CA ARG A 47 -5.72 -15.77 10.56
C ARG A 47 -4.98 -16.92 9.88
N GLU A 48 -5.71 -17.89 9.33
CA GLU A 48 -5.10 -19.04 8.65
C GLU A 48 -4.48 -18.60 7.33
N ILE A 49 -5.19 -17.80 6.52
CA ILE A 49 -4.64 -17.32 5.25
C ILE A 49 -3.50 -16.34 5.46
N GLU A 50 -3.64 -15.42 6.41
CA GLU A 50 -2.53 -14.51 6.73
C GLU A 50 -1.26 -15.29 7.09
N ARG A 51 -1.39 -16.38 7.87
CA ARG A 51 -0.26 -17.26 8.20
C ARG A 51 0.43 -17.89 6.98
N TYR A 52 -0.31 -18.17 5.91
CA TYR A 52 0.26 -18.79 4.70
C TYR A 52 0.73 -17.76 3.67
N VAL A 53 0.00 -16.66 3.50
CA VAL A 53 0.30 -15.62 2.50
C VAL A 53 1.43 -14.73 2.99
N LEU A 54 1.47 -14.35 4.28
CA LEU A 54 2.48 -13.44 4.82
C LEU A 54 3.93 -13.92 4.57
N PRO A 55 4.32 -15.19 4.83
CA PRO A 55 5.67 -15.66 4.52
C PRO A 55 6.01 -15.58 3.03
N VAL A 56 5.03 -15.81 2.14
CA VAL A 56 5.22 -15.70 0.68
C VAL A 56 5.38 -14.23 0.28
N SER A 57 4.57 -13.33 0.84
CA SER A 57 4.70 -11.88 0.62
C SER A 57 6.03 -11.33 1.15
N LEU A 58 6.62 -11.95 2.18
CA LEU A 58 7.94 -11.58 2.72
C LEU A 58 9.11 -12.07 1.85
N LEU A 59 8.89 -13.05 0.98
CA LEU A 59 9.96 -13.61 0.14
C LEU A 59 10.53 -12.56 -0.81
N THR A 60 9.69 -11.77 -1.47
CA THR A 60 10.12 -10.72 -2.41
C THR A 60 10.91 -9.58 -1.74
N PRO A 61 10.45 -8.96 -0.65
CA PRO A 61 11.23 -7.92 0.01
C PRO A 61 12.58 -8.45 0.54
N LEU A 62 12.62 -9.70 1.03
CA LEU A 62 13.89 -10.34 1.42
C LEU A 62 14.80 -10.59 0.21
N ALA A 63 14.26 -10.98 -0.94
CA ALA A 63 15.02 -11.14 -2.18
C ALA A 63 15.63 -9.80 -2.63
N PHE A 64 14.89 -8.69 -2.55
CA PHE A 64 15.42 -7.36 -2.86
C PHE A 64 16.52 -6.91 -1.88
N ILE A 65 16.36 -7.21 -0.59
CA ILE A 65 17.42 -6.93 0.41
C ILE A 65 18.68 -7.74 0.11
N ALA A 66 18.53 -9.03 -0.21
CA ALA A 66 19.65 -9.89 -0.58
C ALA A 66 20.33 -9.40 -1.88
N GLU A 67 19.55 -9.03 -2.88
CA GLU A 67 20.06 -8.51 -4.15
C GLU A 67 20.84 -7.20 -3.95
N ALA A 68 20.30 -6.28 -3.16
CA ALA A 68 20.98 -5.03 -2.80
C ALA A 68 22.29 -5.30 -2.06
N ALA A 69 22.30 -6.27 -1.14
CA ALA A 69 23.51 -6.65 -0.40
C ALA A 69 24.59 -7.27 -1.32
N VAL A 70 24.18 -8.11 -2.27
CA VAL A 70 25.09 -8.74 -3.26
C VAL A 70 25.61 -7.72 -4.26
N ARG A 71 24.75 -6.80 -4.73
CA ARG A 71 25.14 -5.70 -5.61
C ARG A 71 26.17 -4.80 -4.94
N GLY A 72 26.02 -4.55 -3.64
CA GLY A 72 26.89 -3.68 -2.88
C GLY A 72 26.62 -2.19 -3.14
N TRP A 73 27.42 -1.35 -2.47
CA TRP A 73 27.37 0.10 -2.60
C TRP A 73 28.36 0.58 -3.66
N ASP A 74 27.92 1.46 -4.55
CA ASP A 74 28.79 2.18 -5.49
C ASP A 74 29.13 3.57 -4.91
N PRO A 75 30.38 3.82 -4.47
CA PRO A 75 30.79 5.12 -3.93
C PRO A 75 30.72 6.28 -4.93
N SER A 76 30.67 5.98 -6.23
CA SER A 76 30.58 6.99 -7.28
C SER A 76 29.15 7.45 -7.56
N ALA A 77 28.15 6.69 -7.09
CA ALA A 77 26.75 7.03 -7.27
C ALA A 77 26.36 8.23 -6.35
N PRO A 78 25.64 9.23 -6.87
CA PRO A 78 25.19 10.34 -6.05
C PRO A 78 24.18 9.88 -5.00
N LEU A 79 24.39 10.29 -3.74
CA LEU A 79 23.45 10.04 -2.64
C LEU A 79 22.09 10.71 -2.87
N PHE A 80 22.10 11.86 -3.56
CA PHE A 80 20.89 12.61 -3.89
C PHE A 80 20.89 12.86 -5.40
N TYR A 81 19.82 12.43 -6.05
CA TYR A 81 19.57 12.71 -7.45
C TYR A 81 18.25 13.47 -7.58
N ALA A 82 18.27 14.56 -8.32
CA ALA A 82 17.09 15.32 -8.70
C ALA A 82 17.21 15.71 -10.17
N SER A 83 16.10 15.62 -10.90
CA SER A 83 16.01 16.02 -12.29
C SER A 83 14.78 16.90 -12.49
N ALA A 84 14.86 17.86 -13.41
CA ALA A 84 13.73 18.68 -13.82
C ALA A 84 12.87 18.00 -14.89
N ASN A 85 13.11 16.72 -15.19
CA ASN A 85 12.33 15.95 -16.15
C ASN A 85 10.93 15.61 -15.59
N ASN A 86 9.89 15.82 -16.39
CA ASN A 86 8.51 15.45 -16.09
C ASN A 86 8.37 14.00 -15.61
N GLN A 87 9.06 13.05 -16.25
CA GLN A 87 9.05 11.64 -15.84
C GLN A 87 9.62 11.42 -14.44
N PHE A 88 10.65 12.21 -14.05
CA PHE A 88 11.20 12.14 -12.70
C PHE A 88 10.16 12.60 -11.67
N PHE A 89 9.47 13.71 -11.93
CA PHE A 89 8.41 14.21 -11.05
C PHE A 89 7.23 13.23 -10.94
N PHE A 90 6.80 12.64 -12.05
CA PHE A 90 5.76 11.61 -12.07
C PHE A 90 6.14 10.40 -11.21
N LEU A 91 7.36 9.86 -11.38
CA LEU A 91 7.84 8.72 -10.59
C LEU A 91 8.02 9.06 -9.11
N VAL A 92 8.43 10.29 -8.77
CA VAL A 92 8.47 10.76 -7.38
C VAL A 92 7.06 10.80 -6.78
N ALA A 93 6.07 11.32 -7.51
CA ALA A 93 4.69 11.34 -7.03
C ALA A 93 4.10 9.93 -6.87
N ALA A 94 4.36 9.03 -7.83
CA ALA A 94 3.99 7.62 -7.73
C ALA A 94 4.63 6.96 -6.49
N ASN A 95 5.90 7.24 -6.23
CA ASN A 95 6.61 6.74 -5.05
C ASN A 95 5.98 7.24 -3.75
N VAL A 96 5.68 8.54 -3.67
CA VAL A 96 5.01 9.15 -2.51
C VAL A 96 3.65 8.52 -2.25
N GLY A 97 2.85 8.32 -3.30
CA GLY A 97 1.52 7.73 -3.16
C GLY A 97 1.52 6.21 -2.89
N ALA A 98 2.56 5.50 -3.31
CA ALA A 98 2.79 4.10 -2.93
C ALA A 98 3.14 3.97 -1.44
N VAL A 99 3.85 4.94 -0.87
CA VAL A 99 4.21 4.96 0.56
C VAL A 99 3.02 5.37 1.44
N VAL A 100 2.24 6.36 1.02
CA VAL A 100 1.12 6.89 1.81
C VAL A 100 -0.20 6.62 1.11
N MET A 101 -0.68 5.38 1.24
CA MET A 101 -1.96 4.98 0.67
C MET A 101 -3.14 5.40 1.56
N PRO A 102 -4.24 5.89 0.98
CA PRO A 102 -5.39 6.39 1.71
C PRO A 102 -6.00 5.46 2.76
N PHE A 103 -6.09 4.16 2.46
CA PHE A 103 -6.66 3.18 3.39
C PHE A 103 -5.85 3.05 4.68
N MET A 104 -4.54 3.36 4.66
CA MET A 104 -3.66 3.19 5.81
C MET A 104 -4.11 4.03 7.01
N LEU A 105 -4.71 5.20 6.75
CA LEU A 105 -5.25 6.07 7.80
C LEU A 105 -6.39 5.38 8.56
N PHE A 106 -7.34 4.79 7.83
CA PHE A 106 -8.49 4.11 8.41
C PHE A 106 -8.08 2.79 9.06
N TYR A 107 -7.21 2.01 8.40
CA TYR A 107 -6.65 0.79 8.96
C TYR A 107 -5.95 1.06 10.29
N GLN A 108 -5.07 2.07 10.35
CA GLN A 108 -4.32 2.39 11.56
C GLN A 108 -5.26 2.79 12.71
N ALA A 109 -6.30 3.59 12.43
CA ALA A 109 -7.29 3.98 13.42
C ALA A 109 -8.06 2.76 13.98
N SER A 110 -8.58 1.90 13.11
CA SER A 110 -9.33 0.71 13.51
C SER A 110 -8.46 -0.37 14.17
N ALA A 111 -7.22 -0.55 13.71
CA ALA A 111 -6.29 -1.52 14.29
C ALA A 111 -5.85 -1.09 15.70
N THR A 112 -5.54 0.19 15.88
CA THR A 112 -5.13 0.77 17.16
C THR A 112 -6.26 0.69 18.19
N SER A 113 -7.49 1.07 17.79
CA SER A 113 -8.65 1.02 18.70
C SER A 113 -8.90 -0.40 19.22
N ARG A 114 -8.79 -1.41 18.35
CA ARG A 114 -8.96 -2.82 18.72
C ARG A 114 -7.81 -3.36 19.57
N LYS A 115 -6.56 -3.04 19.21
CA LYS A 115 -5.36 -3.51 19.90
C LYS A 115 -5.35 -3.06 21.36
N TYR A 116 -5.76 -1.82 21.62
CA TYR A 116 -5.73 -1.23 22.96
C TYR A 116 -7.08 -1.23 23.69
N ALA A 117 -8.12 -1.84 23.11
CA ALA A 117 -9.45 -1.91 23.71
C ALA A 117 -9.48 -2.56 25.11
N LEU A 118 -8.62 -3.55 25.34
CA LEU A 118 -8.53 -4.31 26.60
C LEU A 118 -7.28 -3.96 27.41
N VAL A 119 -6.48 -2.99 26.96
CA VAL A 119 -5.25 -2.61 27.64
C VAL A 119 -5.55 -1.54 28.67
N ASP A 120 -5.41 -1.90 29.94
CA ASP A 120 -5.59 -0.99 31.08
C ASP A 120 -4.33 -0.13 31.27
N SER A 121 -4.23 0.93 30.46
CA SER A 121 -3.14 1.90 30.49
C SER A 121 -3.67 3.24 30.02
N GLY A 122 -3.11 4.33 30.53
CA GLY A 122 -3.53 5.68 30.15
C GLY A 122 -3.28 5.97 28.67
N ASP A 123 -4.11 6.83 28.07
CA ASP A 123 -4.09 7.12 26.63
C ASP A 123 -2.75 7.68 26.14
N ARG A 124 -2.04 8.42 26.99
CA ARG A 124 -0.69 8.92 26.69
C ARG A 124 0.33 7.79 26.48
N ALA A 125 0.23 6.71 27.25
CA ALA A 125 1.10 5.54 27.08
C ALA A 125 0.76 4.81 25.77
N LYS A 126 -0.53 4.59 25.52
CA LYS A 126 -1.03 3.95 24.28
C LYS A 126 -0.60 4.73 23.03
N ALA A 127 -0.73 6.06 23.05
CA ALA A 127 -0.29 6.94 21.96
C ALA A 127 1.22 6.85 21.73
N SER A 128 2.02 6.83 22.81
CA SER A 128 3.48 6.69 22.72
C SER A 128 3.90 5.34 22.13
N TRP A 129 3.29 4.24 22.56
CA TRP A 129 3.56 2.91 22.00
C TRP A 129 3.19 2.84 20.52
N THR A 130 2.00 3.31 20.17
CA THR A 130 1.53 3.34 18.77
C THR A 130 2.47 4.18 17.89
N SER A 131 2.95 5.32 18.39
CA SER A 131 3.91 6.17 17.67
C SER A 131 5.24 5.46 17.44
N ARG A 132 5.78 4.75 18.44
CA ARG A 132 7.03 3.98 18.32
C ARG A 132 6.89 2.82 17.34
N GLU A 133 5.77 2.11 17.38
CA GLU A 133 5.48 1.03 16.44
C GLU A 133 5.36 1.55 15.00
N THR A 134 4.67 2.68 14.83
CA THR A 134 4.55 3.35 13.52
C THR A 134 5.92 3.80 13.00
N LEU A 135 6.76 4.36 13.87
CA LEU A 135 8.12 4.77 13.51
C LEU A 135 8.99 3.57 13.10
N ALA A 136 8.92 2.47 13.86
CA ALA A 136 9.65 1.24 13.53
C ALA A 136 9.19 0.67 12.17
N GLY A 137 7.88 0.64 11.93
CA GLY A 137 7.31 0.23 10.64
C GLY A 137 7.76 1.14 9.49
N ALA A 138 7.76 2.45 9.70
CA ALA A 138 8.23 3.41 8.70
C ALA A 138 9.71 3.21 8.36
N ILE A 139 10.58 3.03 9.37
CA ILE A 139 12.01 2.74 9.16
C ILE A 139 12.19 1.43 8.37
N ALA A 140 11.49 0.36 8.76
CA ALA A 140 11.56 -0.92 8.05
C ALA A 140 11.10 -0.79 6.59
N SER A 141 10.02 -0.04 6.34
CA SER A 141 9.53 0.25 4.99
C SER A 141 10.54 1.03 4.16
N GLN A 142 11.23 2.02 4.75
CA GLN A 142 12.24 2.81 4.03
C GLN A 142 13.50 2.01 3.74
N ILE A 143 13.93 1.12 4.64
CA ILE A 143 15.02 0.17 4.38
C ILE A 143 14.66 -0.72 3.18
N LEU A 144 13.44 -1.26 3.16
CA LEU A 144 12.97 -2.07 2.04
C LEU A 144 12.92 -1.28 0.74
N MET A 145 12.36 -0.06 0.75
CA MET A 145 12.28 0.78 -0.43
C MET A 145 13.67 1.11 -0.99
N SER A 146 14.61 1.39 -0.09
CA SER A 146 16.01 1.63 -0.43
C SER A 146 16.66 0.40 -1.05
N ALA A 147 16.38 -0.79 -0.52
CA ALA A 147 16.88 -2.04 -1.10
C ALA A 147 16.33 -2.27 -2.52
N ILE A 148 15.03 -2.02 -2.76
CA ILE A 148 14.41 -2.13 -4.09
C ILE A 148 15.08 -1.15 -5.07
N MET A 149 15.30 0.10 -4.64
CA MET A 149 15.99 1.11 -5.46
C MET A 149 17.41 0.67 -5.80
N VAL A 150 18.21 0.27 -4.81
CA VAL A 150 19.60 -0.20 -5.01
C VAL A 150 19.63 -1.40 -5.96
N ALA A 151 18.80 -2.41 -5.72
CA ALA A 151 18.71 -3.59 -6.57
C ALA A 151 18.35 -3.25 -8.03
N SER A 152 17.48 -2.25 -8.24
CA SER A 152 16.97 -1.88 -9.56
C SER A 152 17.84 -0.84 -10.30
N THR A 153 18.81 -0.21 -9.62
CA THR A 153 19.71 0.77 -10.26
C THR A 153 20.64 0.14 -11.30
N GLY A 154 21.00 0.88 -12.34
CA GLY A 154 21.93 0.43 -13.39
C GLY A 154 21.42 -0.73 -14.25
N LEU A 155 20.09 -0.91 -14.31
CA LEU A 155 19.46 -1.76 -15.31
C LEU A 155 19.40 -0.99 -16.64
N ASP A 156 20.40 -1.18 -17.49
CA ASP A 156 20.47 -0.48 -18.78
C ASP A 156 19.47 -1.04 -19.79
N GLY A 157 18.75 -0.16 -20.49
CA GLY A 157 17.80 -0.54 -21.54
C GLY A 157 16.53 -1.24 -21.04
N VAL A 158 16.28 -1.24 -19.73
CA VAL A 158 15.07 -1.79 -19.13
C VAL A 158 13.94 -0.76 -19.19
N ASP A 159 12.82 -1.16 -19.79
CA ASP A 159 11.56 -0.42 -19.74
C ASP A 159 10.92 -0.58 -18.34
N PRO A 160 10.81 0.51 -17.55
CA PRO A 160 10.20 0.46 -16.22
C PRO A 160 8.71 0.14 -16.27
N LEU A 161 8.06 0.25 -17.42
CA LEU A 161 6.66 -0.14 -17.61
C LEU A 161 6.50 -1.61 -17.96
N SER A 162 7.60 -2.34 -18.20
CA SER A 162 7.59 -3.77 -18.48
C SER A 162 7.84 -4.57 -17.21
N PRO A 163 6.81 -5.21 -16.60
CA PRO A 163 7.00 -5.99 -15.38
C PRO A 163 8.05 -7.09 -15.53
N ARG A 164 8.12 -7.70 -16.72
CA ARG A 164 9.08 -8.77 -17.02
C ARG A 164 10.52 -8.27 -16.98
N GLN A 165 10.77 -7.06 -17.47
CA GLN A 165 12.09 -6.45 -17.44
C GLN A 165 12.43 -5.92 -16.04
N LEU A 166 11.47 -5.33 -15.33
CA LEU A 166 11.63 -5.00 -13.90
C LEU A 166 11.97 -6.24 -13.07
N GLY A 167 11.35 -7.38 -13.40
CA GLY A 167 11.65 -8.66 -12.79
C GLY A 167 13.09 -9.13 -12.97
N SER A 168 13.91 -8.50 -13.82
CA SER A 168 15.36 -8.78 -13.91
C SER A 168 16.19 -8.11 -12.80
N ALA A 169 15.58 -7.24 -12.00
CA ALA A 169 16.25 -6.57 -10.87
C ALA A 169 16.82 -7.56 -9.85
N LEU A 170 16.26 -8.77 -9.72
CA LEU A 170 16.75 -9.81 -8.80
C LEU A 170 17.71 -10.82 -9.47
N HIS A 171 18.31 -10.48 -10.61
CA HIS A 171 19.07 -11.44 -11.40
C HIS A 171 20.31 -11.99 -10.66
N ARG A 172 20.97 -11.24 -9.78
CA ARG A 172 22.19 -11.75 -9.10
C ARG A 172 21.84 -12.83 -8.07
N VAL A 173 20.69 -12.73 -7.41
CA VAL A 173 20.22 -13.69 -6.41
C VAL A 173 19.39 -14.81 -7.03
N ALA A 174 18.52 -14.49 -7.99
CA ALA A 174 17.52 -15.42 -8.53
C ALA A 174 17.81 -15.89 -9.96
N GLY A 175 18.76 -15.28 -10.66
CA GLY A 175 19.16 -15.65 -12.02
C GLY A 175 17.96 -15.66 -12.98
N PRO A 176 17.74 -16.74 -13.74
CA PRO A 176 16.58 -16.89 -14.63
C PRO A 176 15.22 -16.92 -13.91
N TYR A 177 15.19 -17.23 -12.61
CA TYR A 177 13.94 -17.32 -11.84
C TYR A 177 13.45 -15.97 -11.31
N SER A 178 14.22 -14.91 -11.54
CA SER A 178 13.97 -13.54 -11.08
C SER A 178 12.54 -13.03 -11.38
N PRO A 179 11.99 -13.18 -12.61
CA PRO A 179 10.62 -12.75 -12.90
C PRO A 179 9.54 -13.55 -12.14
N TYR A 180 9.79 -14.83 -11.84
CA TYR A 180 8.84 -15.67 -11.11
C TYR A 180 8.80 -15.30 -9.63
N ILE A 181 9.97 -15.07 -9.02
CA ILE A 181 10.04 -14.61 -7.62
C ILE A 181 9.36 -13.26 -7.46
N PHE A 182 9.61 -12.34 -8.40
CA PHE A 182 8.96 -11.03 -8.40
C PHE A 182 7.44 -11.16 -8.60
N GLY A 183 6.99 -11.95 -9.57
CA GLY A 183 5.56 -12.17 -9.85
C GLY A 183 4.81 -12.82 -8.70
N ILE A 184 5.37 -13.87 -8.09
CA ILE A 184 4.75 -14.58 -6.94
C ILE A 184 4.56 -13.63 -5.77
N GLY A 185 5.59 -12.88 -5.38
CA GLY A 185 5.43 -12.02 -4.21
C GLY A 185 4.69 -10.73 -4.50
N LEU A 186 4.69 -10.21 -5.73
CA LEU A 186 3.78 -9.11 -6.09
C LEU A 186 2.31 -9.56 -5.99
N LEU A 187 1.99 -10.74 -6.55
CA LEU A 187 0.66 -11.33 -6.45
C LEU A 187 0.27 -11.62 -4.99
N ALA A 188 1.17 -12.20 -4.19
CA ALA A 188 0.91 -12.50 -2.78
C ALA A 188 0.82 -11.23 -1.91
N ALA A 189 1.67 -10.23 -2.13
CA ALA A 189 1.64 -8.96 -1.40
C ALA A 189 0.36 -8.19 -1.68
N SER A 190 -0.03 -8.06 -2.96
CA SER A 190 -1.28 -7.38 -3.31
C SER A 190 -2.52 -8.14 -2.84
N PHE A 191 -2.50 -9.46 -2.88
CA PHE A 191 -3.57 -10.27 -2.32
C PHE A 191 -3.72 -10.07 -0.81
N LEU A 192 -2.60 -10.04 -0.07
CA LEU A 192 -2.61 -9.77 1.37
C LEU A 192 -3.12 -8.36 1.67
N ALA A 193 -2.63 -7.36 0.95
CA ALA A 193 -3.05 -5.97 1.11
C ALA A 193 -4.55 -5.82 0.84
N TYR A 194 -5.07 -6.42 -0.24
CA TYR A 194 -6.50 -6.46 -0.54
C TYR A 194 -7.32 -7.02 0.65
N ILE A 195 -6.92 -8.14 1.23
CA ILE A 195 -7.62 -8.73 2.40
C ILE A 195 -7.67 -7.73 3.56
N VAL A 196 -6.55 -7.05 3.84
CA VAL A 196 -6.43 -6.08 4.93
C VAL A 196 -7.33 -4.86 4.67
N ILE A 197 -7.30 -4.30 3.45
CA ILE A 197 -8.13 -3.16 3.05
C ILE A 197 -9.61 -3.52 3.17
N ALA A 198 -10.03 -4.65 2.59
CA ALA A 198 -11.42 -5.10 2.60
C ALA A 198 -11.93 -5.35 4.03
N LEU A 199 -11.07 -5.90 4.89
CA LEU A 199 -11.41 -6.09 6.29
C LEU A 199 -11.56 -4.75 7.01
N ALA A 200 -10.57 -3.85 6.89
CA ALA A 200 -10.59 -2.53 7.52
C ALA A 200 -11.81 -1.72 7.08
N SER A 201 -12.07 -1.71 5.78
CA SER A 201 -13.18 -0.96 5.22
C SER A 201 -14.53 -1.51 5.66
N SER A 202 -14.72 -2.84 5.58
CA SER A 202 -15.97 -3.47 6.03
C SER A 202 -16.31 -3.17 7.49
N TRP A 203 -15.30 -3.07 8.36
CA TRP A 203 -15.50 -2.69 9.76
C TRP A 203 -15.89 -1.21 9.90
N GLY A 204 -15.12 -0.29 9.31
CA GLY A 204 -15.41 1.13 9.46
C GLY A 204 -16.71 1.56 8.76
N ALA A 205 -17.08 0.92 7.65
CA ALA A 205 -18.36 1.16 6.98
C ALA A 205 -19.56 0.71 7.82
N VAL A 206 -19.49 -0.49 8.42
CA VAL A 206 -20.56 -0.99 9.31
C VAL A 206 -20.70 -0.12 10.56
N GLU A 207 -19.57 0.30 11.15
CA GLU A 207 -19.54 1.20 12.30
C GLU A 207 -20.13 2.58 11.97
N ALA A 208 -19.73 3.18 10.85
CA ALA A 208 -20.23 4.49 10.41
C ALA A 208 -21.74 4.47 10.10
N LEU A 209 -22.27 3.36 9.59
CA LEU A 209 -23.70 3.19 9.31
C LEU A 209 -24.51 2.78 10.56
N GLY A 210 -23.86 2.59 11.72
CA GLY A 210 -24.52 2.12 12.95
C GLY A 210 -25.09 0.71 12.82
N LEU A 211 -24.69 -0.05 11.79
CA LEU A 211 -25.14 -1.41 11.56
C LEU A 211 -24.42 -2.34 12.54
N ARG A 212 -25.14 -3.34 13.06
CA ARG A 212 -24.58 -4.35 13.97
C ARG A 212 -24.87 -5.73 13.40
N GLY A 213 -23.83 -6.48 13.09
CA GLY A 213 -23.96 -7.86 12.65
C GLY A 213 -22.91 -8.28 11.65
N TRP A 214 -22.56 -9.57 11.70
CA TRP A 214 -21.58 -10.17 10.79
C TRP A 214 -22.09 -10.20 9.34
N SER A 215 -23.40 -10.35 9.12
CA SER A 215 -24.00 -10.36 7.78
C SER A 215 -23.81 -9.03 7.03
N ALA A 216 -23.99 -7.90 7.71
CA ALA A 216 -23.77 -6.58 7.11
C ALA A 216 -22.29 -6.36 6.75
N ARG A 217 -21.38 -6.80 7.62
CA ARG A 217 -19.94 -6.74 7.37
C ARG A 217 -19.53 -7.61 6.19
N ASP A 218 -19.97 -8.86 6.17
CA ASP A 218 -19.63 -9.81 5.11
C ASP A 218 -20.18 -9.33 3.76
N LEU A 219 -21.35 -8.68 3.76
CA LEU A 219 -21.92 -8.04 2.57
C LEU A 219 -21.07 -6.86 2.08
N VAL A 220 -20.64 -5.96 2.97
CA VAL A 220 -19.76 -4.84 2.58
C VAL A 220 -18.43 -5.37 2.06
N TYR A 221 -17.83 -6.34 2.76
CA TYR A 221 -16.58 -6.98 2.33
C TYR A 221 -16.70 -7.58 0.92
N ALA A 222 -17.83 -8.21 0.61
CA ALA A 222 -18.07 -8.79 -0.70
C ALA A 222 -18.31 -7.71 -1.77
N LEU A 223 -19.21 -6.76 -1.52
CA LEU A 223 -19.68 -5.83 -2.55
C LEU A 223 -18.73 -4.68 -2.83
N GLU A 224 -18.03 -4.18 -1.81
CA GLU A 224 -17.23 -2.97 -1.93
C GLU A 224 -16.05 -3.09 -2.93
N PRO A 225 -15.31 -4.21 -3.00
CA PRO A 225 -14.20 -4.35 -3.95
C PRO A 225 -14.65 -4.64 -5.38
N LEU A 226 -15.91 -5.06 -5.60
CA LEU A 226 -16.38 -5.50 -6.93
C LEU A 226 -16.21 -4.45 -8.04
N PRO A 227 -16.56 -3.16 -7.84
CA PRO A 227 -16.37 -2.16 -8.88
C PRO A 227 -14.90 -2.01 -9.30
N ALA A 228 -13.98 -2.07 -8.34
CA ALA A 228 -12.54 -1.98 -8.61
C ALA A 228 -12.03 -3.23 -9.34
N LEU A 229 -12.49 -4.42 -8.94
CA LEU A 229 -12.17 -5.67 -9.65
C LEU A 229 -12.65 -5.61 -11.10
N ILE A 230 -13.89 -5.21 -11.34
CA ILE A 230 -14.45 -5.07 -12.69
C ILE A 230 -13.65 -4.05 -13.50
N ALA A 231 -13.34 -2.89 -12.91
CA ALA A 231 -12.55 -1.86 -13.58
C ALA A 231 -11.19 -2.41 -14.03
N VAL A 232 -10.47 -3.15 -13.17
CA VAL A 232 -9.16 -3.72 -13.52
C VAL A 232 -9.26 -4.85 -14.54
N LEU A 233 -10.31 -5.68 -14.51
CA LEU A 233 -10.55 -6.71 -15.53
C LEU A 233 -10.84 -6.12 -16.93
N LEU A 234 -11.24 -4.86 -17.02
CA LEU A 234 -11.43 -4.15 -18.28
C LEU A 234 -10.14 -3.48 -18.78
N VAL A 235 -9.11 -3.38 -17.94
CA VAL A 235 -7.81 -2.83 -18.32
C VAL A 235 -7.05 -3.87 -19.14
N PRO A 236 -6.57 -3.54 -20.35
CA PRO A 236 -5.72 -4.45 -21.11
C PRO A 236 -4.48 -4.85 -20.29
N SER A 237 -4.18 -6.14 -20.23
CA SER A 237 -3.03 -6.69 -19.48
C SER A 237 -1.70 -6.01 -19.78
N GLY A 238 -1.47 -5.55 -21.02
CA GLY A 238 -0.27 -4.81 -21.42
C GLY A 238 -0.13 -3.41 -20.81
N SER A 239 -1.22 -2.81 -20.31
CA SER A 239 -1.25 -1.48 -19.68
C SER A 239 -1.38 -1.51 -18.16
N ALA A 240 -1.53 -2.69 -17.54
CA ALA A 240 -1.76 -2.80 -16.10
C ALA A 240 -0.65 -2.12 -15.28
N ALA A 241 0.62 -2.29 -15.64
CA ALA A 241 1.73 -1.64 -14.93
C ALA A 241 1.66 -0.10 -15.00
N TYR A 242 1.27 0.44 -16.15
CA TYR A 242 1.08 1.86 -16.34
C TYR A 242 -0.09 2.40 -15.51
N VAL A 243 -1.24 1.70 -15.54
CA VAL A 243 -2.41 2.06 -14.72
C VAL A 243 -2.08 2.00 -13.22
N ALA A 244 -1.30 1.01 -12.77
CA ALA A 244 -0.84 0.95 -11.38
C ALA A 244 -0.04 2.20 -10.99
N LEU A 245 0.87 2.65 -11.86
CA LEU A 245 1.67 3.84 -11.60
C LEU A 245 0.83 5.12 -11.57
N GLU A 246 -0.13 5.27 -12.49
CA GLU A 246 -1.06 6.41 -12.47
C GLU A 246 -1.90 6.44 -11.19
N LEU A 247 -2.44 5.29 -10.78
CA LEU A 247 -3.17 5.18 -9.52
C LEU A 247 -2.24 5.51 -8.34
N MET A 248 -1.02 4.98 -8.31
CA MET A 248 -0.07 5.36 -7.26
C MET A 248 0.23 6.85 -7.24
N ALA A 249 0.38 7.49 -8.40
CA ALA A 249 0.67 8.92 -8.50
C ALA A 249 -0.50 9.82 -8.07
N LEU A 250 -1.75 9.36 -8.27
CA LEU A 250 -2.96 10.07 -7.85
C LEU A 250 -3.36 9.81 -6.39
N SER A 251 -2.88 8.72 -5.79
CA SER A 251 -3.12 8.31 -4.40
C SER A 251 -2.97 9.47 -3.37
N PRO A 252 -1.94 10.34 -3.45
CA PRO A 252 -1.78 11.45 -2.50
C PRO A 252 -2.91 12.48 -2.55
N LEU A 253 -3.54 12.69 -3.72
CA LEU A 253 -4.71 13.58 -3.84
C LEU A 253 -5.94 12.97 -3.17
N VAL A 254 -6.15 11.68 -3.38
CA VAL A 254 -7.24 10.92 -2.76
C VAL A 254 -7.09 10.93 -1.23
N LEU A 255 -5.85 10.85 -0.73
CA LEU A 255 -5.50 10.95 0.69
C LEU A 255 -5.72 12.35 1.27
N ALA A 256 -5.61 13.42 0.47
CA ALA A 256 -5.65 14.78 0.99
C ALA A 256 -6.94 15.08 1.76
N VAL A 257 -8.10 14.63 1.26
CA VAL A 257 -9.40 14.83 1.91
C VAL A 257 -9.50 14.13 3.27
N PRO A 258 -9.31 12.81 3.40
CA PRO A 258 -9.32 12.15 4.71
C PRO A 258 -8.19 12.65 5.63
N GLY A 259 -7.04 13.04 5.07
CA GLY A 259 -5.97 13.71 5.82
C GLY A 259 -6.45 15.02 6.45
N VAL A 260 -7.10 15.91 5.70
CA VAL A 260 -7.65 17.17 6.26
C VAL A 260 -8.61 16.87 7.41
N LEU A 261 -9.54 15.93 7.21
CA LEU A 261 -10.53 15.56 8.23
C LEU A 261 -9.88 15.00 9.50
N LEU A 262 -8.91 14.09 9.38
CA LEU A 262 -8.17 13.56 10.52
C LEU A 262 -7.33 14.63 11.22
N GLY A 263 -6.72 15.55 10.45
CA GLY A 263 -6.00 16.68 11.00
C GLY A 263 -6.89 17.57 11.86
N LEU A 264 -8.10 17.86 11.39
CA LEU A 264 -9.09 18.63 12.15
C LEU A 264 -9.49 17.89 13.45
N LEU A 265 -9.83 16.60 13.35
CA LEU A 265 -10.20 15.78 14.52
C LEU A 265 -9.05 15.67 15.54
N ALA A 266 -7.82 15.48 15.07
CA ALA A 266 -6.67 15.34 15.94
C ALA A 266 -6.23 16.66 16.59
N MET A 267 -6.72 17.81 16.10
CA MET A 267 -6.50 19.14 16.68
C MET A 267 -7.66 19.59 17.57
N ASP A 268 -8.80 18.90 17.53
CA ASP A 268 -9.96 19.20 18.34
C ASP A 268 -9.70 18.87 19.82
N ARG A 269 -9.73 19.89 20.67
CA ARG A 269 -9.47 19.75 22.10
C ARG A 269 -10.65 19.13 22.84
N ASP A 270 -11.86 19.28 22.32
CA ASP A 270 -13.06 18.71 22.94
C ASP A 270 -13.05 17.18 22.75
N LEU A 271 -12.48 16.71 21.64
CA LEU A 271 -12.33 15.28 21.34
C LEU A 271 -11.04 14.67 21.93
N MET A 272 -9.89 15.33 21.73
CA MET A 272 -8.58 14.77 22.05
C MET A 272 -8.03 15.17 23.42
N GLY A 273 -8.66 16.14 24.11
CA GLY A 273 -8.21 16.64 25.41
C GLY A 273 -6.72 17.02 25.41
N ASP A 274 -5.97 16.48 26.36
CA ASP A 274 -4.53 16.71 26.54
C ASP A 274 -3.62 16.11 25.44
N LEU A 275 -4.20 15.34 24.51
CA LEU A 275 -3.50 14.73 23.38
C LEU A 275 -3.71 15.50 22.08
N ALA A 276 -4.48 16.59 22.09
CA ALA A 276 -4.71 17.40 20.89
C ALA A 276 -3.40 17.91 20.28
N LEU A 277 -3.28 17.82 18.95
CA LEU A 277 -2.10 18.26 18.19
C LEU A 277 -1.91 19.78 18.32
N GLY A 278 -0.88 20.17 19.06
CA GLY A 278 -0.50 21.57 19.28
C GLY A 278 0.84 21.98 18.65
N GLY A 279 1.06 23.29 18.59
CA GLY A 279 2.38 23.90 18.36
C GLY A 279 3.10 23.43 17.10
N ALA A 280 4.30 22.88 17.28
CA ALA A 280 5.16 22.43 16.18
C ALA A 280 4.60 21.21 15.43
N TYR A 281 3.99 20.25 16.14
CA TYR A 281 3.41 19.05 15.53
C TYR A 281 2.25 19.38 14.59
N ARG A 282 1.41 20.35 14.97
CA ARG A 282 0.34 20.86 14.09
C ARG A 282 0.91 21.42 12.78
N ARG A 283 1.98 22.21 12.85
CA ARG A 283 2.63 22.78 11.65
C ARG A 283 3.27 21.70 10.79
N ALA A 284 3.97 20.75 11.41
CA ALA A 284 4.58 19.62 10.71
C ALA A 284 3.52 18.75 10.01
N TYR A 285 2.39 18.50 10.65
CA TYR A 285 1.26 17.75 10.08
C TYR A 285 0.72 18.43 8.81
N TRP A 286 0.38 19.72 8.89
CA TRP A 286 -0.14 20.45 7.73
C TRP A 286 0.88 20.60 6.62
N ALA A 287 2.16 20.80 6.96
CA ALA A 287 3.24 20.85 5.98
C ALA A 287 3.41 19.51 5.25
N ALA A 288 3.42 18.39 5.98
CA ALA A 288 3.47 17.06 5.39
C ALA A 288 2.27 16.80 4.47
N LEU A 289 1.05 17.10 4.94
CA LEU A 289 -0.16 16.92 4.14
C LEU A 289 -0.16 17.81 2.89
N PHE A 290 0.31 19.06 3.00
CA PHE A 290 0.47 19.95 1.85
C PHE A 290 1.47 19.40 0.83
N LEU A 291 2.62 18.91 1.27
CA LEU A 291 3.63 18.30 0.39
C LEU A 291 3.09 17.04 -0.30
N LEU A 292 2.34 16.20 0.42
CA LEU A 292 1.66 15.04 -0.14
C LEU A 292 0.66 15.47 -1.23
N ALA A 293 -0.24 16.41 -0.92
CA ALA A 293 -1.20 16.91 -1.90
C ALA A 293 -0.50 17.55 -3.11
N LEU A 294 0.55 18.34 -2.89
CA LEU A 294 1.34 18.96 -3.95
C LEU A 294 1.96 17.91 -4.88
N SER A 295 2.50 16.82 -4.34
CA SER A 295 3.06 15.73 -5.15
C SER A 295 2.03 15.12 -6.11
N GLY A 296 0.80 14.93 -5.64
CA GLY A 296 -0.27 14.42 -6.48
C GLY A 296 -0.77 15.45 -7.51
N VAL A 297 -0.76 16.75 -7.20
CA VAL A 297 -1.04 17.80 -8.20
C VAL A 297 0.02 17.80 -9.29
N VAL A 298 1.30 17.64 -8.91
CA VAL A 298 2.41 17.56 -9.87
C VAL A 298 2.24 16.35 -10.80
N ALA A 299 1.77 15.21 -10.30
CA ALA A 299 1.44 14.04 -11.12
C ALA A 299 0.31 14.25 -12.14
N LEU A 300 -0.59 15.22 -11.92
CA LEU A 300 -1.65 15.54 -12.89
C LEU A 300 -1.16 16.43 -14.03
N ILE A 301 -0.08 17.17 -13.81
CA ILE A 301 0.46 18.13 -14.78
C ILE A 301 1.40 17.43 -15.77
N TYR A 302 2.03 16.33 -15.35
CA TYR A 302 3.12 15.64 -16.04
C TYR A 302 2.82 14.18 -16.26
#